data_AF-A0A950TKK1-F1
#
_entry.id   AF-A0A950TKK1-F1
#
_cell.length_a   1.000
_cell.length_b   1.000
_cell.length_c   1.000
_cell.angle_alpha   90.00
_cell.angle_beta   90.00
_cell.angle_gamma   90.00
#
_symmetry.space_group_name_H-M   'P 1'
#
loop_
_entity.id
_entity.type
_entity.pdbx_description
1 polymer ?
#
loop_
_entity_poly.entity_id
_entity_poly.type
_entity_poly.pdbx_seq_one_letter_code
_entity_poly.pdbx_strand_id
1 'polypeptide(L)'
;ESEIKEWFKTINIAGVPLNEQELLNSVYSGPFVTLAKQEFSNSQNANIQKWSAYVRGSANRQDFLACALDWVSKGDIGDYMSRHRKDTNITELKTYFNTVIDWVSNTFPDVEKEMCGLDWGRLYEEYHGKSYDPKKVSAEVRKLYADPYVKKRKGIFEFILGGSVDTKLLEVRVFDDATKAAVYARQKQEAERAKTSNCSYCAVGHDANANKIWSLSEMDADHVSAWSKGGATDIKNCEMLCVPHNRAKGNK
;
A
#
# COMPACT_ATOMS: atom_id res chain seq x y z
N GLU A 1 -25.17 14.96 20.07
CA GLU A 1 -23.96 15.08 19.22
C GLU A 1 -24.30 15.32 17.75
N SER A 2 -25.28 14.60 17.18
CA SER A 2 -25.79 14.81 15.81
C SER A 2 -26.26 16.25 15.55
N GLU A 3 -27.06 16.83 16.45
CA GLU A 3 -27.56 18.21 16.32
C GLU A 3 -26.43 19.25 16.28
N ILE A 4 -25.37 19.06 17.07
CA ILE A 4 -24.21 19.97 17.07
C ILE A 4 -23.48 19.88 15.72
N LYS A 5 -23.28 18.67 15.18
CA LYS A 5 -22.63 18.48 13.87
C LYS A 5 -23.43 19.11 12.73
N GLU A 6 -24.76 19.00 12.75
CA GLU A 6 -25.63 19.64 11.74
C GLU A 6 -25.62 21.16 11.87
N TRP A 7 -25.68 21.69 13.09
CA TRP A 7 -25.63 23.11 13.36
C TRP A 7 -24.34 23.78 12.83
N PHE A 8 -23.18 23.13 12.97
CA PHE A 8 -21.91 23.63 12.43
C PHE A 8 -21.80 23.57 10.90
N LYS A 9 -22.47 22.61 10.24
CA LYS A 9 -22.55 22.60 8.77
C LYS A 9 -23.30 23.82 8.23
N THR A 10 -24.28 24.32 8.99
CA THR A 10 -25.11 25.47 8.61
C THR A 10 -24.42 26.82 8.83
N ILE A 11 -23.60 26.98 9.88
CA ILE A 11 -22.99 28.27 10.27
C ILE A 11 -21.66 28.58 9.56
N ASN A 12 -21.24 27.76 8.60
CA ASN A 12 -19.93 27.93 7.98
C ASN A 12 -19.82 29.19 7.09
N ILE A 13 -19.47 30.32 7.72
CA ILE A 13 -19.41 31.68 7.13
C ILE A 13 -18.27 31.81 6.10
N ALA A 14 -17.25 30.94 6.12
CA ALA A 14 -16.11 30.99 5.22
C ALA A 14 -16.32 30.28 3.88
N GLY A 15 -17.48 29.64 3.67
CA GLY A 15 -17.81 28.94 2.42
C GLY A 15 -17.03 27.64 2.16
N VAL A 16 -16.08 27.26 3.02
CA VAL A 16 -15.30 26.01 2.92
C VAL A 16 -15.83 25.00 3.94
N PRO A 17 -16.48 23.90 3.53
CA PRO A 17 -17.03 22.90 4.45
C PRO A 17 -16.00 22.38 5.47
N LEU A 18 -16.40 22.32 6.73
CA LEU A 18 -15.60 21.69 7.78
C LEU A 18 -15.42 20.20 7.45
N ASN A 19 -14.21 19.71 7.61
CA ASN A 19 -13.92 18.29 7.53
C ASN A 19 -14.38 17.55 8.79
N GLU A 20 -14.29 16.23 8.75
CA GLU A 20 -14.77 15.38 9.84
C GLU A 20 -14.06 15.65 11.17
N GLN A 21 -12.73 15.80 11.15
CA GLN A 21 -11.96 16.08 12.36
C GLN A 21 -12.27 17.46 12.95
N GLU A 22 -12.52 18.45 12.11
CA GLU A 22 -12.96 19.80 12.50
C GLU A 22 -14.31 19.73 13.23
N LEU A 23 -15.25 18.89 12.76
CA LEU A 23 -16.53 18.67 13.44
C LEU A 23 -16.36 17.92 14.77
N LEU A 24 -15.52 16.88 14.81
CA LEU A 24 -15.25 16.11 16.04
C LEU A 24 -14.62 17.00 17.12
N ASN A 25 -13.71 17.88 16.75
CA ASN A 25 -13.10 18.85 17.66
C ASN A 25 -14.11 19.81 18.30
N SER A 26 -15.16 20.18 17.57
CA SER A 26 -16.25 21.00 18.10
C SER A 26 -17.15 20.23 19.07
N VAL A 27 -17.43 18.96 18.79
CA VAL A 27 -18.28 18.10 19.66
C VAL A 27 -17.57 17.76 20.97
N TYR A 28 -16.29 17.40 20.89
CA TYR A 28 -15.49 16.92 22.03
C TYR A 28 -14.58 17.99 22.61
N SER A 29 -14.94 19.27 22.47
CA SER A 29 -14.14 20.39 22.93
C SER A 29 -13.76 20.24 24.42
N GLY A 30 -12.50 20.58 24.73
CA GLY A 30 -11.95 20.58 26.08
C GLY A 30 -10.43 20.76 26.08
N PRO A 31 -9.77 20.74 27.25
CA PRO A 31 -8.32 20.99 27.37
C PRO A 31 -7.47 20.08 26.47
N PHE A 32 -7.84 18.80 26.35
CA PHE A 32 -7.17 17.84 25.48
C PHE A 32 -7.16 18.28 24.01
N VAL A 33 -8.33 18.62 23.46
CA VAL A 33 -8.45 19.06 22.05
C VAL A 33 -7.67 20.35 21.80
N THR A 34 -7.68 21.27 22.76
CA THR A 34 -6.88 22.51 22.66
C THR A 34 -5.38 22.20 22.53
N LEU A 35 -4.86 21.33 23.39
CA LEU A 35 -3.46 20.91 23.36
C LEU A 35 -3.13 20.11 22.09
N ALA A 36 -4.02 19.20 21.68
CA ALA A 36 -3.83 18.39 20.48
C ALA A 36 -3.76 19.25 19.22
N LYS A 37 -4.61 20.28 19.12
CA LYS A 37 -4.56 21.27 18.03
C LYS A 37 -3.29 22.13 18.08
N GLN A 38 -2.82 22.53 19.27
CA GLN A 38 -1.57 23.29 19.41
C GLN A 38 -0.35 22.49 18.91
N GLU A 39 -0.37 21.17 19.07
CA GLU A 39 0.69 20.29 18.57
C GLU A 39 0.54 20.02 17.06
N PHE A 40 -0.60 19.44 16.66
CA PHE A 40 -0.77 18.82 15.35
C PHE A 40 -1.42 19.73 14.30
N SER A 41 -2.07 20.81 14.72
CA SER A 41 -2.73 21.77 13.83
C SER A 41 -2.01 23.12 13.74
N ASN A 42 -0.79 23.20 14.28
CA ASN A 42 0.05 24.38 14.21
C ASN A 42 0.96 24.32 12.97
N SER A 43 0.72 25.18 11.97
CA SER A 43 1.53 25.24 10.74
C SER A 43 2.96 25.75 10.92
N GLN A 44 3.33 26.21 12.11
CA GLN A 44 4.70 26.60 12.46
C GLN A 44 5.43 25.50 13.25
N ASN A 45 4.83 24.33 13.45
CA ASN A 45 5.49 23.22 14.14
C ASN A 45 6.72 22.74 13.32
N ALA A 46 7.87 22.66 13.99
CA ALA A 46 9.14 22.26 13.37
C ALA A 46 9.09 20.85 12.75
N ASN A 47 8.19 19.98 13.19
CA ASN A 47 8.06 18.62 12.70
C ASN A 47 7.22 18.47 11.42
N ILE A 48 6.58 19.54 10.92
CA ILE A 48 5.70 19.46 9.74
C ILE A 48 6.39 18.83 8.54
N GLN A 49 7.65 19.20 8.29
CA GLN A 49 8.39 18.64 7.16
C GLN A 49 8.57 17.12 7.32
N LYS A 50 8.86 16.64 8.54
CA LYS A 50 8.97 15.21 8.84
C LYS A 50 7.62 14.51 8.69
N TRP A 51 6.55 15.08 9.25
CA TRP A 51 5.22 14.47 9.18
C TRP A 51 4.69 14.41 7.76
N SER A 52 4.93 15.44 6.94
CA SER A 52 4.48 15.51 5.54
C SER A 52 5.11 14.45 4.64
N ALA A 53 6.24 13.86 5.04
CA ALA A 53 6.85 12.75 4.31
C ALA A 53 6.03 11.45 4.41
N TYR A 54 5.26 11.27 5.50
CA TYR A 54 4.56 10.02 5.80
C TYR A 54 3.04 10.19 5.81
N VAL A 55 2.56 11.32 6.32
CA VAL A 55 1.14 11.63 6.47
C VAL A 55 0.74 12.62 5.40
N ARG A 56 -0.32 12.28 4.66
CA ARG A 56 -0.88 13.16 3.63
C ARG A 56 -1.76 14.22 4.26
N GLY A 57 -1.59 15.47 3.86
CA GLY A 57 -2.44 16.57 4.27
C GLY A 57 -1.65 17.75 4.82
N SER A 58 -2.29 18.56 5.64
CA SER A 58 -1.74 19.78 6.21
C SER A 58 -2.18 19.98 7.67
N ALA A 59 -1.33 20.67 8.44
CA ALA A 59 -1.65 21.06 9.81
C ALA A 59 -2.92 21.93 9.88
N ASN A 60 -3.09 22.87 8.95
CA ASN A 60 -4.23 23.81 8.96
C ASN A 60 -5.58 23.13 8.74
N ARG A 61 -5.62 22.04 7.98
CA ARG A 61 -6.81 21.19 7.82
C ARG A 61 -6.89 20.09 8.86
N GLN A 62 -6.02 20.11 9.87
CA GLN A 62 -6.04 19.19 11.00
C GLN A 62 -5.79 17.73 10.58
N ASP A 63 -5.17 17.50 9.42
CA ASP A 63 -4.96 16.16 8.87
C ASP A 63 -3.97 15.35 9.71
N PHE A 64 -2.92 15.99 10.25
CA PHE A 64 -2.00 15.34 11.19
C PHE A 64 -2.68 14.96 12.50
N LEU A 65 -3.60 15.79 12.99
CA LEU A 65 -4.36 15.51 14.20
C LEU A 65 -5.31 14.33 13.96
N ALA A 66 -6.02 14.34 12.83
CA ALA A 66 -6.91 13.25 12.42
C ALA A 66 -6.13 11.93 12.33
N CYS A 67 -4.98 11.94 11.68
CA CYS A 67 -4.10 10.78 11.56
C CYS A 67 -3.60 10.28 12.93
N ALA A 68 -3.14 11.18 13.80
CA ALA A 68 -2.70 10.81 15.14
C ALA A 68 -3.81 10.18 15.98
N LEU A 69 -5.02 10.75 15.91
CA LEU A 69 -6.19 10.24 16.61
C LEU A 69 -6.63 8.89 16.05
N ASP A 70 -6.68 8.74 14.73
CA ASP A 70 -6.99 7.49 14.04
C ASP A 70 -6.08 6.35 14.51
N TRP A 71 -4.77 6.62 14.55
CA TRP A 71 -3.77 5.65 14.96
C TRP A 71 -3.89 5.22 16.43
N VAL A 72 -3.96 6.15 17.37
CA VAL A 72 -4.04 5.80 18.80
C VAL A 72 -5.39 5.16 19.16
N SER A 73 -6.46 5.51 18.44
CA SER A 73 -7.80 4.97 18.66
C SER A 73 -8.12 3.71 17.86
N LYS A 74 -7.23 3.30 16.94
CA LYS A 74 -7.47 2.20 15.99
C LYS A 74 -8.74 2.42 15.15
N GLY A 75 -8.98 3.66 14.74
CA GLY A 75 -10.13 4.08 13.94
C GLY A 75 -11.34 4.60 14.74
N ASP A 76 -11.34 4.47 16.07
CA ASP A 76 -12.44 4.94 16.94
C ASP A 76 -12.18 6.33 17.54
N ILE A 77 -12.03 7.33 16.66
CA ILE A 77 -11.64 8.69 17.03
C ILE A 77 -12.65 9.31 18.00
N GLY A 78 -13.95 9.10 17.77
CA GLY A 78 -15.02 9.69 18.55
C GLY A 78 -14.98 9.26 20.01
N ASP A 79 -14.92 7.95 20.26
CA ASP A 79 -14.89 7.41 21.62
C ASP A 79 -13.58 7.78 22.34
N TYR A 80 -12.45 7.77 21.63
CA TYR A 80 -11.17 8.22 22.19
C TYR A 80 -11.26 9.70 22.63
N MET A 81 -11.68 10.60 21.74
CA MET A 81 -11.82 12.01 22.07
C MET A 81 -12.82 12.26 23.20
N SER A 82 -13.94 11.53 23.24
CA SER A 82 -14.94 11.64 24.30
C SER A 82 -14.37 11.30 25.68
N ARG A 83 -13.60 10.21 25.78
CA ARG A 83 -12.93 9.78 27.04
C ARG A 83 -11.87 10.77 27.50
N HIS A 84 -11.09 11.30 26.56
CA HIS A 84 -9.92 12.13 26.87
C HIS A 84 -10.22 13.64 26.90
N ARG A 85 -11.42 14.10 26.54
CA ARG A 85 -11.74 15.55 26.40
C ARG A 85 -11.39 16.42 27.60
N LYS A 86 -11.35 15.88 28.82
CA LYS A 86 -11.02 16.60 30.06
C LYS A 86 -9.55 16.51 30.46
N ASP A 87 -8.76 15.70 29.77
CA ASP A 87 -7.34 15.50 30.08
C ASP A 87 -6.56 16.79 29.85
N THR A 88 -5.62 17.07 30.74
CA THR A 88 -4.79 18.28 30.71
C THR A 88 -3.43 18.04 30.05
N ASN A 89 -3.27 16.92 29.35
CA ASN A 89 -2.09 16.58 28.57
C ASN A 89 -2.49 15.73 27.35
N ILE A 90 -1.56 15.56 26.40
CA ILE A 90 -1.73 14.75 25.19
C ILE A 90 -0.63 13.70 25.06
N THR A 91 -0.04 13.28 26.18
CA THR A 91 1.20 12.50 26.19
C THR A 91 1.04 11.17 25.46
N GLU A 92 -0.08 10.47 25.65
CA GLU A 92 -0.37 9.21 24.95
C GLU A 92 -0.46 9.43 23.44
N LEU A 93 -1.34 10.34 22.99
CA LEU A 93 -1.52 10.70 21.57
C LEU A 93 -0.18 11.07 20.90
N LYS A 94 0.59 11.95 21.53
CA LYS A 94 1.86 12.43 21.00
C LYS A 94 2.92 11.33 20.98
N THR A 95 3.00 10.53 22.04
CA THR A 95 3.93 9.40 22.12
C THR A 95 3.65 8.39 21.02
N TYR A 96 2.39 7.94 20.90
CA TYR A 96 2.01 6.95 19.91
C TYR A 96 2.32 7.39 18.48
N PHE A 97 1.91 8.61 18.12
CA PHE A 97 2.18 9.15 16.79
C PHE A 97 3.69 9.22 16.49
N ASN A 98 4.49 9.72 17.43
CA ASN A 98 5.94 9.77 17.25
C ASN A 98 6.56 8.37 17.17
N THR A 99 6.08 7.41 17.95
CA THR A 99 6.56 6.02 17.87
C THR A 99 6.35 5.42 16.48
N VAL A 100 5.18 5.63 15.87
CA VAL A 100 4.92 5.17 14.48
C VAL A 100 5.87 5.86 13.52
N ILE A 101 5.96 7.19 13.56
CA ILE A 101 6.82 7.97 12.66
C ILE A 101 8.30 7.59 12.81
N ASP A 102 8.78 7.44 14.04
CA ASP A 102 10.16 7.09 14.34
C ASP A 102 10.47 5.67 13.86
N TRP A 103 9.55 4.71 14.08
CA TRP A 103 9.68 3.35 13.56
C TRP A 103 9.82 3.33 12.04
N VAL A 104 8.96 4.05 11.31
CA VAL A 104 9.05 4.13 9.84
C VAL A 104 10.40 4.74 9.43
N SER A 105 10.79 5.86 10.03
CA SER A 105 12.03 6.57 9.67
C SER A 105 13.30 5.77 9.98
N ASN A 106 13.28 4.94 11.04
CA ASN A 106 14.40 4.08 11.40
C ASN A 106 14.46 2.83 10.51
N THR A 107 13.30 2.30 10.10
CA THR A 107 13.21 1.13 9.23
C THR A 107 13.58 1.48 7.79
N PHE A 108 13.14 2.62 7.30
CA PHE A 108 13.34 3.12 5.94
C PHE A 108 14.16 4.43 5.95
N PRO A 109 15.49 4.35 5.87
CA PRO A 109 16.34 5.54 5.90
C PRO A 109 16.24 6.39 4.62
N ASP A 110 15.81 5.78 3.51
CA ASP A 110 15.55 6.49 2.25
C ASP A 110 14.09 6.93 2.21
N VAL A 111 13.85 8.25 2.29
CA VAL A 111 12.49 8.83 2.25
C VAL A 111 12.05 9.04 0.80
N GLU A 112 11.05 8.27 0.38
CA GLU A 112 10.50 8.32 -0.98
C GLU A 112 9.11 8.97 -1.01
N LYS A 113 8.77 9.63 -2.13
CA LYS A 113 7.49 10.35 -2.25
C LYS A 113 6.26 9.44 -2.07
N GLU A 114 6.36 8.17 -2.45
CA GLU A 114 5.28 7.19 -2.34
C GLU A 114 4.99 6.75 -0.89
N MET A 115 5.87 7.08 0.07
CA MET A 115 5.65 6.87 1.51
C MET A 115 4.52 7.75 2.05
N CYS A 116 4.25 8.90 1.41
CA CYS A 116 3.24 9.83 1.87
C CYS A 116 1.81 9.30 1.65
N GLY A 117 1.09 9.13 2.76
CA GLY A 117 -0.28 8.65 2.80
C GLY A 117 -0.42 7.13 2.66
N LEU A 118 0.60 6.38 3.05
CA LEU A 118 0.43 4.96 3.38
C LEU A 118 -0.21 4.83 4.77
N ASP A 119 -0.85 3.70 4.99
CA ASP A 119 -1.49 3.36 6.28
C ASP A 119 -0.43 2.92 7.29
N TRP A 120 0.40 3.88 7.73
CA TRP A 120 1.51 3.61 8.63
C TRP A 120 1.08 3.14 10.01
N GLY A 121 -0.13 3.53 10.46
CA GLY A 121 -0.70 3.04 11.71
C GLY A 121 -0.95 1.54 11.67
N ARG A 122 -1.66 1.03 10.64
CA ARG A 122 -1.84 -0.41 10.44
C ARG A 122 -0.52 -1.13 10.23
N LEU A 123 0.35 -0.58 9.37
CA LEU A 123 1.65 -1.19 9.09
C LEU A 123 2.51 -1.28 10.36
N TYR A 124 2.48 -0.27 11.22
CA TYR A 124 3.14 -0.32 12.51
C TYR A 124 2.60 -1.49 13.33
N GLU A 125 1.30 -1.55 13.58
CA GLU A 125 0.66 -2.61 14.38
C GLU A 125 1.01 -4.03 13.87
N GLU A 126 1.08 -4.21 12.55
CA GLU A 126 1.36 -5.50 11.92
C GLU A 126 2.85 -5.88 11.91
N TYR A 127 3.74 -4.90 11.78
CA TYR A 127 5.14 -5.15 11.40
C TYR A 127 6.19 -4.67 12.41
N HIS A 128 5.85 -3.84 13.39
CA HIS A 128 6.84 -3.24 14.31
C HIS A 128 7.55 -4.24 15.21
N GLY A 129 6.92 -5.39 15.50
CA GLY A 129 7.51 -6.46 16.30
C GLY A 129 8.61 -7.26 15.58
N LYS A 130 8.80 -7.03 14.27
CA LYS A 130 9.85 -7.70 13.48
C LYS A 130 11.12 -6.83 13.46
N SER A 131 12.28 -7.49 13.42
CA SER A 131 13.57 -6.81 13.28
C SER A 131 13.90 -6.56 11.82
N TYR A 132 14.27 -5.33 11.49
CA TYR A 132 14.74 -4.94 10.16
C TYR A 132 16.17 -4.43 10.23
N ASP A 133 16.98 -4.74 9.22
CA ASP A 133 18.29 -4.12 9.02
C ASP A 133 18.11 -2.94 8.05
N PRO A 134 18.22 -1.67 8.51
CA PRO A 134 17.96 -0.50 7.69
C PRO A 134 18.82 -0.44 6.42
N LYS A 135 20.04 -1.00 6.44
CA LYS A 135 20.92 -1.04 5.26
C LYS A 135 20.40 -2.01 4.21
N LYS A 136 19.86 -3.17 4.65
CA LYS A 136 19.25 -4.15 3.73
C LYS A 136 17.95 -3.60 3.16
N VAL A 137 17.10 -3.02 4.00
CA VAL A 137 15.85 -2.38 3.58
C VAL A 137 16.12 -1.32 2.52
N SER A 138 17.07 -0.41 2.77
CA SER A 138 17.50 0.62 1.80
C SER A 138 17.96 0.02 0.46
N ALA A 139 18.77 -1.04 0.49
CA ALA A 139 19.22 -1.71 -0.73
C ALA A 139 18.05 -2.34 -1.52
N GLU A 140 17.09 -2.96 -0.82
CA GLU A 140 15.89 -3.54 -1.44
C GLU A 140 14.96 -2.49 -2.02
N VAL A 141 14.72 -1.37 -1.32
CA VAL A 141 13.94 -0.24 -1.85
C VAL A 141 14.56 0.25 -3.16
N ARG A 142 15.87 0.53 -3.17
CA ARG A 142 16.57 1.02 -4.39
C ARG A 142 16.49 0.01 -5.53
N LYS A 143 16.65 -1.28 -5.25
CA LYS A 143 16.52 -2.34 -6.24
C LYS A 143 15.11 -2.35 -6.86
N LEU A 144 14.07 -2.26 -6.05
CA LEU A 144 12.68 -2.28 -6.50
C LEU A 144 12.28 -1.00 -7.24
N TYR A 145 12.81 0.15 -6.85
CA TYR A 145 12.62 1.41 -7.57
C TYR A 145 13.31 1.45 -8.93
N ALA A 146 14.47 0.78 -9.04
CA ALA A 146 15.21 0.65 -10.30
C ALA A 146 14.62 -0.42 -11.23
N ASP A 147 13.78 -1.32 -10.72
CA ASP A 147 13.13 -2.35 -11.52
C ASP A 147 11.99 -1.73 -12.36
N PRO A 148 12.11 -1.66 -13.71
CA PRO A 148 11.09 -1.06 -14.57
C PRO A 148 9.76 -1.82 -14.54
N TYR A 149 9.73 -2.98 -13.91
CA TYR A 149 8.62 -3.91 -13.90
C TYR A 149 7.75 -3.80 -12.65
N VAL A 150 8.22 -3.08 -11.63
CA VAL A 150 7.42 -2.72 -10.46
C VAL A 150 6.51 -1.55 -10.82
N LYS A 151 5.22 -1.83 -11.01
CA LYS A 151 4.22 -0.82 -11.39
C LYS A 151 3.67 -0.07 -10.17
N LYS A 152 3.54 -0.75 -9.04
CA LYS A 152 2.98 -0.18 -7.81
C LYS A 152 4.06 0.10 -6.76
N ARG A 153 4.71 1.24 -6.90
CA ARG A 153 5.78 1.69 -5.99
C ARG A 153 5.33 1.83 -4.54
N LYS A 154 4.08 2.24 -4.30
CA LYS A 154 3.50 2.29 -2.95
C LYS A 154 3.52 0.96 -2.21
N GLY A 155 3.44 -0.16 -2.92
CA GLY A 155 3.46 -1.48 -2.29
C GLY A 155 4.86 -1.98 -1.93
N ILE A 156 5.92 -1.28 -2.32
CA ILE A 156 7.32 -1.66 -2.01
C ILE A 156 7.54 -1.75 -0.50
N PHE A 157 7.03 -0.77 0.24
CA PHE A 157 7.28 -0.68 1.69
C PHE A 157 6.63 -1.84 2.44
N GLU A 158 5.34 -2.12 2.18
CA GLU A 158 4.65 -3.26 2.78
C GLU A 158 5.21 -4.60 2.30
N PHE A 159 5.62 -4.69 1.03
CA PHE A 159 6.28 -5.89 0.49
C PHE A 159 7.56 -6.23 1.28
N ILE A 160 8.41 -5.22 1.53
CA ILE A 160 9.64 -5.40 2.31
C ILE A 160 9.33 -5.73 3.77
N LEU A 161 8.39 -5.03 4.41
CA LEU A 161 7.95 -5.34 5.80
C LEU A 161 7.39 -6.77 5.92
N GLY A 162 6.71 -7.22 4.87
CA GLY A 162 6.20 -8.59 4.69
C GLY A 162 7.27 -9.65 4.44
N GLY A 163 8.55 -9.28 4.40
CA GLY A 163 9.65 -10.22 4.12
C GLY A 163 9.76 -10.57 2.63
N SER A 164 9.32 -9.68 1.75
CA SER A 164 9.43 -9.82 0.29
C SER A 164 8.68 -11.04 -0.28
N VAL A 165 7.53 -11.37 0.31
CA VAL A 165 6.70 -12.53 -0.07
C VAL A 165 5.53 -12.15 -0.98
N ASP A 166 4.78 -11.10 -0.64
CA ASP A 166 3.49 -10.80 -1.27
C ASP A 166 3.64 -9.91 -2.52
N THR A 167 4.02 -10.51 -3.65
CA THR A 167 4.32 -9.79 -4.90
C THR A 167 3.13 -9.03 -5.50
N LYS A 168 1.89 -9.35 -5.11
CA LYS A 168 0.69 -8.63 -5.57
C LYS A 168 0.75 -7.14 -5.19
N LEU A 169 1.48 -6.81 -4.13
CA LEU A 169 1.69 -5.43 -3.67
C LEU A 169 2.44 -4.59 -4.72
N LEU A 170 3.26 -5.22 -5.55
CA LEU A 170 4.12 -4.56 -6.53
C LEU A 170 3.49 -4.46 -7.93
N GLU A 171 2.41 -5.19 -8.19
CA GLU A 171 1.74 -5.29 -9.51
C GLU A 171 2.72 -5.59 -10.66
N VAL A 172 3.63 -6.54 -10.44
CA VAL A 172 4.66 -6.93 -11.42
C VAL A 172 4.02 -7.69 -12.58
N ARG A 173 3.72 -7.01 -13.70
CA ARG A 173 3.28 -7.67 -14.96
C ARG A 173 3.89 -7.03 -16.18
N VAL A 174 4.56 -7.85 -16.99
CA VAL A 174 5.86 -7.39 -17.50
C VAL A 174 6.22 -7.80 -18.94
N PHE A 175 5.57 -8.78 -19.54
CA PHE A 175 5.88 -9.07 -20.94
C PHE A 175 5.22 -8.02 -21.85
N ASP A 176 6.03 -7.34 -22.65
CA ASP A 176 5.54 -6.46 -23.71
C ASP A 176 4.80 -7.29 -24.78
N ASP A 177 3.93 -6.64 -25.56
CA ASP A 177 3.06 -7.35 -26.50
C ASP A 177 3.83 -8.06 -27.62
N ALA A 178 5.03 -7.58 -27.98
CA ALA A 178 5.88 -8.26 -28.96
C ALA A 178 6.44 -9.57 -28.38
N THR A 179 6.89 -9.55 -27.12
CA THR A 179 7.32 -10.74 -26.39
C THR A 179 6.18 -11.74 -26.23
N LYS A 180 4.97 -11.29 -25.86
CA LYS A 180 3.78 -12.16 -25.78
C LYS A 180 3.46 -12.83 -27.12
N ALA A 181 3.44 -12.05 -28.20
CA ALA A 181 3.14 -12.56 -29.53
C ALA A 181 4.18 -13.58 -30.01
N ALA A 182 5.47 -13.31 -29.78
CA ALA A 182 6.56 -14.21 -30.15
C ALA A 182 6.49 -15.55 -29.38
N VAL A 183 6.26 -15.50 -28.07
CA VAL A 183 6.19 -16.69 -27.22
C VAL A 183 4.94 -17.51 -27.52
N TYR A 184 3.80 -16.85 -27.71
CA TYR A 184 2.56 -17.49 -28.16
C TYR A 184 2.75 -18.25 -29.49
N ALA A 185 3.34 -17.59 -30.50
CA ALA A 185 3.55 -18.20 -31.80
C ALA A 185 4.44 -19.45 -31.71
N ARG A 186 5.51 -19.37 -30.89
CA ARG A 186 6.40 -20.50 -30.61
C ARG A 186 5.66 -21.66 -29.92
N GLN A 187 5.00 -21.40 -28.79
CA GLN A 187 4.28 -22.44 -28.03
C GLN A 187 3.16 -23.07 -28.86
N LYS A 188 2.43 -22.27 -29.66
CA LYS A 188 1.40 -22.78 -30.57
C LYS A 188 1.99 -23.74 -31.60
N GLN A 189 3.07 -23.35 -32.27
CA GLN A 189 3.70 -24.19 -33.28
C GLN A 189 4.26 -25.50 -32.69
N GLU A 190 4.88 -25.43 -31.51
CA GLU A 190 5.37 -26.61 -30.78
C GLU A 190 4.22 -27.54 -30.39
N ALA A 191 3.13 -26.99 -29.85
CA ALA A 191 1.94 -27.73 -29.44
C ALA A 191 1.22 -28.40 -30.62
N GLU A 192 1.10 -27.72 -31.77
CA GLU A 192 0.50 -28.30 -32.99
C GLU A 192 1.32 -29.49 -33.51
N ARG A 193 2.66 -29.42 -33.47
CA ARG A 193 3.55 -30.52 -33.86
C ARG A 193 3.46 -31.71 -32.90
N ALA A 194 3.40 -31.42 -31.60
CA ALA A 194 3.32 -32.44 -30.55
C ALA A 194 1.90 -32.99 -30.35
N LYS A 195 0.87 -32.38 -30.95
CA LYS A 195 -0.55 -32.65 -30.71
C LYS A 195 -0.95 -32.50 -29.24
N THR A 196 -0.37 -31.51 -28.55
CA THR A 196 -0.65 -31.18 -27.14
C THR A 196 -1.23 -29.76 -27.05
N SER A 197 -1.58 -29.31 -25.84
CA SER A 197 -1.97 -27.93 -25.59
C SER A 197 -0.77 -26.98 -25.66
N ASN A 198 -1.02 -25.73 -26.08
CA ASN A 198 -0.05 -24.63 -25.96
C ASN A 198 0.00 -24.01 -24.56
N CYS A 199 -0.78 -24.51 -23.60
CA CYS A 199 -0.62 -24.21 -22.18
C CYS A 199 0.08 -25.40 -21.50
N SER A 200 1.21 -25.15 -20.84
CA SER A 200 2.05 -26.17 -20.18
C SER A 200 1.28 -27.00 -19.15
N TYR A 201 0.40 -26.37 -18.36
CA TYR A 201 -0.45 -27.06 -17.39
C TYR A 201 -1.54 -27.92 -18.02
N CYS A 202 -2.18 -27.46 -19.11
CA CYS A 202 -3.14 -28.29 -19.85
C CYS A 202 -2.44 -29.49 -20.48
N ALA A 203 -1.25 -29.30 -21.06
CA ALA A 203 -0.53 -30.38 -21.75
C ALA A 203 -0.11 -31.53 -20.82
N VAL A 204 0.12 -31.25 -19.53
CA VAL A 204 0.46 -32.25 -18.50
C VAL A 204 -0.79 -32.82 -17.81
N GLY A 205 -1.93 -32.12 -17.88
CA GLY A 205 -3.19 -32.52 -17.25
C GLY A 205 -3.88 -33.70 -17.94
N HIS A 206 -4.73 -34.41 -17.18
CA HIS A 206 -5.67 -35.41 -17.71
C HIS A 206 -7.03 -34.82 -18.09
N ASP A 207 -7.11 -33.50 -18.24
CA ASP A 207 -8.33 -32.77 -18.49
C ASP A 207 -8.70 -32.71 -19.99
N ALA A 208 -9.94 -32.35 -20.29
CA ALA A 208 -10.46 -32.24 -21.66
C ALA A 208 -9.66 -31.25 -22.54
N ASN A 209 -8.78 -30.45 -21.95
CA ASN A 209 -7.97 -29.45 -22.62
C ASN A 209 -6.55 -29.93 -22.98
N ALA A 210 -6.18 -31.20 -22.73
CA ALA A 210 -4.82 -31.70 -22.93
C ALA A 210 -4.24 -31.44 -24.33
N ASN A 211 -5.10 -31.37 -25.36
CA ASN A 211 -4.74 -31.10 -26.75
C ASN A 211 -5.34 -29.79 -27.28
N LYS A 212 -5.91 -28.95 -26.40
CA LYS A 212 -6.56 -27.70 -26.82
C LYS A 212 -5.51 -26.65 -27.17
N ILE A 213 -5.61 -26.09 -28.36
CA ILE A 213 -4.85 -24.89 -28.76
C ILE A 213 -5.67 -23.66 -28.41
N TRP A 214 -5.25 -22.94 -27.38
CA TRP A 214 -5.86 -21.69 -26.94
C TRP A 214 -5.46 -20.54 -27.86
N SER A 215 -6.40 -19.63 -28.14
CA SER A 215 -6.08 -18.39 -28.87
C SER A 215 -5.30 -17.41 -27.99
N LEU A 216 -4.60 -16.45 -28.60
CA LEU A 216 -3.83 -15.44 -27.86
C LEU A 216 -4.70 -14.67 -26.84
N SER A 217 -5.95 -14.36 -27.19
CA SER A 217 -6.90 -13.68 -26.30
C SER A 217 -7.39 -14.52 -25.11
N GLU A 218 -7.24 -15.84 -25.19
CA GLU A 218 -7.58 -16.76 -24.10
C GLU A 218 -6.35 -17.11 -23.24
N MET A 219 -5.22 -16.45 -23.48
CA MET A 219 -3.96 -16.68 -22.79
C MET A 219 -3.40 -15.41 -22.19
N ASP A 220 -2.65 -15.56 -21.12
CA ASP A 220 -1.87 -14.51 -20.48
C ASP A 220 -0.41 -14.95 -20.40
N ALA A 221 0.50 -14.00 -20.52
CA ALA A 221 1.92 -14.25 -20.33
C ALA A 221 2.28 -14.28 -18.85
N ASP A 222 3.17 -15.19 -18.49
CA ASP A 222 3.60 -15.44 -17.13
C ASP A 222 5.05 -15.90 -17.09
N HIS A 223 5.68 -15.78 -15.93
CA HIS A 223 7.04 -16.22 -15.73
C HIS A 223 7.09 -17.72 -15.45
N VAL A 224 7.94 -18.46 -16.18
CA VAL A 224 8.22 -19.89 -15.90
C VAL A 224 8.77 -20.03 -14.47
N SER A 225 9.81 -19.26 -14.15
CA SER A 225 10.30 -19.06 -12.79
C SER A 225 9.73 -17.75 -12.24
N ALA A 226 9.00 -17.81 -11.13
CA ALA A 226 8.36 -16.63 -10.54
C ALA A 226 9.35 -15.48 -10.30
N TRP A 227 8.93 -14.24 -10.58
CA TRP A 227 9.74 -13.04 -10.34
C TRP A 227 10.19 -12.93 -8.88
N SER A 228 9.35 -13.32 -7.91
CA SER A 228 9.71 -13.40 -6.47
C SER A 228 10.88 -14.32 -6.17
N LYS A 229 11.12 -15.33 -7.00
CA LYS A 229 12.23 -16.28 -6.88
C LYS A 229 13.45 -15.89 -7.72
N GLY A 230 13.50 -14.63 -8.19
CA GLY A 230 14.57 -14.12 -9.03
C GLY A 230 14.43 -14.48 -10.51
N GLY A 231 13.25 -14.92 -10.95
CA GLY A 231 12.98 -15.12 -12.37
C GLY A 231 13.07 -13.82 -13.15
N ALA A 232 13.96 -13.77 -14.15
CA ALA A 232 14.12 -12.61 -15.01
C ALA A 232 12.86 -12.36 -15.84
N THR A 233 12.52 -11.11 -16.13
CA THR A 233 11.52 -10.82 -17.17
C THR A 233 12.20 -10.70 -18.51
N ASP A 234 12.38 -11.83 -19.17
CA ASP A 234 12.84 -11.88 -20.56
C ASP A 234 12.05 -12.95 -21.33
N ILE A 235 12.22 -12.96 -22.65
CA ILE A 235 11.54 -13.91 -23.52
C ILE A 235 11.81 -15.38 -23.17
N LYS A 236 12.95 -15.71 -22.51
CA LYS A 236 13.31 -17.07 -22.14
C LYS A 236 12.55 -17.54 -20.91
N ASN A 237 12.22 -16.63 -20.00
CA ASN A 237 11.41 -16.92 -18.82
C ASN A 237 9.92 -16.64 -19.04
N CYS A 238 9.49 -16.29 -20.26
CA CYS A 238 8.09 -16.08 -20.61
C CYS A 238 7.43 -17.38 -21.08
N GLU A 239 6.27 -17.71 -20.50
CA GLU A 239 5.32 -18.69 -21.03
C GLU A 239 3.93 -18.06 -21.18
N MET A 240 3.18 -18.45 -22.21
CA MET A 240 1.75 -18.19 -22.28
C MET A 240 1.00 -19.33 -21.60
N LEU A 241 0.11 -18.97 -20.68
CA LEU A 241 -0.80 -19.89 -20.00
C LEU A 241 -2.24 -19.54 -20.37
N CYS A 242 -3.13 -20.53 -20.45
CA CYS A 242 -4.55 -20.23 -20.58
C CYS A 242 -5.01 -19.41 -19.36
N VAL A 243 -5.94 -18.48 -19.57
CA VAL A 243 -6.43 -17.57 -18.54
C VAL A 243 -6.83 -18.28 -17.23
N PRO A 244 -7.50 -19.46 -17.26
CA PRO A 244 -7.78 -20.22 -16.03
C PRO A 244 -6.53 -20.66 -15.26
N HIS A 245 -5.53 -21.26 -15.94
CA HIS A 245 -4.30 -21.69 -15.27
C HIS A 245 -3.43 -20.52 -14.82
N ASN A 246 -3.35 -19.45 -15.62
CA ASN A 246 -2.65 -18.23 -15.23
C ASN A 246 -3.23 -17.63 -13.94
N ARG A 247 -4.57 -17.57 -13.84
CA ARG A 247 -5.27 -17.11 -12.63
C ARG A 247 -5.04 -18.04 -11.44
N ALA A 248 -5.06 -19.36 -11.66
CA ALA A 248 -4.85 -20.35 -10.61
C ALA A 248 -3.43 -20.31 -10.02
N LYS A 249 -2.41 -19.93 -10.81
CA LYS A 249 -1.02 -19.81 -10.34
C LYS A 249 -0.84 -18.70 -9.29
N GLY A 250 -1.80 -17.79 -9.13
CA GLY A 250 -1.88 -16.88 -7.98
C GLY A 250 -0.90 -15.71 -7.99
N ASN A 251 -0.14 -15.48 -9.06
CA ASN A 251 0.78 -14.34 -9.19
C ASN A 251 0.08 -13.02 -9.61
N LYS A 252 -1.20 -12.84 -9.24
CA LYS A 252 -1.96 -11.64 -9.59
C LYS A 252 -1.81 -10.51 -8.60
#